data_AF-G3HX33-F1
#
_entry.id   AF-G3HX33-F1
#
_cell.length_a   1.000
_cell.length_b   1.000
_cell.length_c   1.000
_cell.angle_alpha   90.00
_cell.angle_beta   90.00
_cell.angle_gamma   90.00
#
_symmetry.space_group_name_H-M   'P 1'
#
loop_
_entity.id
_entity.type
_entity.pdbx_description
1 polymer ?
#
loop_
_entity_poly.entity_id
_entity_poly.type
_entity_poly.pdbx_seq_one_letter_code
_entity_poly.pdbx_strand_id
1 'polypeptide(L)' 'MEDLIHEIYTVGKRFKEVNNFLWPFKLSSPRGGMKKKTTHFVEGGNAGNREDQINRLIRRMN' A
#
# COMPACT_ATOMS: atom_id res chain seq x y z
N MET A 1 -7.59 8.69 -15.73
CA MET A 1 -6.63 8.00 -14.85
C MET A 1 -5.95 8.98 -13.91
N GLU A 2 -5.44 10.11 -14.41
CA GLU A 2 -4.78 11.15 -13.59
C GLU A 2 -5.68 11.72 -12.49
N ASP A 3 -6.96 12.00 -12.77
CA ASP A 3 -7.90 12.51 -11.75
C ASP A 3 -8.13 11.52 -10.60
N LEU A 4 -8.16 10.22 -10.89
CA LEU A 4 -8.30 9.19 -9.85
C LEU A 4 -7.06 9.14 -8.96
N ILE A 5 -5.87 9.25 -9.55
CA ILE A 5 -4.60 9.30 -8.82
C ILE A 5 -4.54 10.56 -7.96
N HIS A 6 -4.92 11.70 -8.53
CA HIS A 6 -4.93 12.99 -7.84
C HIS A 6 -5.84 12.93 -6.61
N GLU A 7 -7.10 12.52 -6.78
CA GLU A 7 -8.07 12.44 -5.68
C GLU A 7 -7.63 11.49 -4.55
N ILE A 8 -6.96 10.36 -4.88
CA ILE A 8 -6.42 9.44 -3.87
C ILE A 8 -5.19 10.02 -3.18
N TYR A 9 -4.25 10.59 -3.93
CA TYR A 9 -2.96 11.05 -3.40
C TYR A 9 -3.09 12.32 -2.55
N THR A 10 -3.93 13.27 -2.96
CA THR A 10 -4.13 14.54 -2.25
C THR A 10 -5.27 14.50 -1.25
N VAL A 11 -6.02 13.38 -1.17
CA VAL A 11 -7.26 13.25 -0.39
C VAL A 11 -8.27 14.31 -0.82
N GLY A 12 -8.60 14.31 -2.11
CA GLY A 12 -9.49 15.28 -2.72
C GLY A 12 -10.95 15.17 -2.25
N LYS A 13 -11.80 16.11 -2.70
CA LYS A 13 -13.21 16.20 -2.28
C LYS A 13 -14.00 14.92 -2.58
N ARG A 14 -13.60 14.18 -3.61
CA ARG A 14 -14.27 12.95 -4.08
C ARG A 14 -13.52 11.69 -3.66
N PHE A 15 -12.58 11.77 -2.70
CA PHE A 15 -11.79 10.63 -2.23
C PHE A 15 -12.65 9.38 -1.95
N LYS A 16 -13.77 9.54 -1.22
CA LYS A 16 -14.66 8.43 -0.88
C LYS A 16 -15.26 7.75 -2.11
N GLU A 17 -15.68 8.54 -3.09
CA GLU A 17 -16.26 8.04 -4.34
C GLU A 17 -15.21 7.32 -5.18
N VAL A 18 -14.02 7.92 -5.32
CA VAL A 18 -12.90 7.34 -6.07
C VAL A 18 -12.38 6.06 -5.42
N ASN A 19 -12.24 6.04 -4.09
CA ASN A 19 -11.81 4.85 -3.36
C ASN A 19 -12.82 3.71 -3.47
N ASN A 20 -14.11 4.00 -3.46
CA ASN A 20 -15.15 2.98 -3.64
C ASN A 20 -15.29 2.51 -5.10
N PHE A 21 -14.93 3.37 -6.06
CA PHE A 21 -14.90 3.01 -7.48
C PHE A 21 -13.78 2.01 -7.79
N LEU A 22 -12.65 2.09 -7.09
CA LEU A 22 -11.53 1.16 -7.26
C LEU A 22 -11.83 -0.20 -6.61
N TRP A 23 -11.60 -1.27 -7.37
CA TRP A 23 -11.60 -2.62 -6.78
C TRP A 23 -10.37 -2.79 -5.88
N PRO A 24 -10.48 -3.52 -4.74
CA PRO A 24 -9.32 -3.84 -3.92
C PRO A 24 -8.17 -4.45 -4.74
N PHE A 25 -7.00 -3.81 -4.70
CA PHE A 25 -5.86 -4.23 -5.51
C PHE A 25 -5.41 -5.65 -5.16
N LYS A 26 -5.43 -6.54 -6.15
CA LYS A 26 -4.87 -7.89 -6.03
C LYS A 26 -3.37 -7.81 -6.34
N LEU A 27 -2.55 -7.89 -5.30
CA LEU A 27 -1.09 -7.84 -5.43
C LEU A 27 -0.46 -9.23 -5.44
N SER A 28 0.73 -9.35 -6.02
CA SER A 28 1.51 -10.59 -6.01
C SER A 28 2.27 -10.76 -4.68
N SER A 29 2.79 -11.96 -4.43
CA SER A 29 3.69 -12.17 -3.28
C SER A 29 4.98 -11.36 -3.46
N PRO A 30 5.51 -10.71 -2.41
CA PRO A 30 6.68 -9.86 -2.55
C PRO A 30 7.91 -10.66 -3.00
N ARG A 31 8.59 -10.22 -4.06
CA ARG A 31 9.86 -10.81 -4.54
C ARG A 31 10.88 -10.86 -3.40
N GLY A 32 11.40 -12.04 -3.08
CA GLY A 32 12.30 -12.26 -1.93
C GLY A 32 11.60 -12.52 -0.59
N GLY A 33 10.26 -12.65 -0.58
CA GLY A 33 9.49 -13.09 0.58
C GLY A 33 9.33 -12.06 1.71
N MET A 34 8.71 -12.51 2.79
CA MET A 34 8.50 -11.73 4.01
C MET A 34 9.45 -12.26 5.10
N LYS A 35 10.16 -11.38 5.81
CA LYS A 35 11.04 -11.74 6.95
C LYS A 35 10.27 -12.47 8.07
N LYS A 36 9.54 -11.74 8.91
CA LYS A 36 8.64 -12.27 9.94
C LYS A 36 7.31 -11.55 9.87
N LYS A 37 6.22 -12.26 9.54
CA LYS A 37 4.91 -11.65 9.24
C LYS A 37 4.23 -11.04 10.47
N THR A 38 4.46 -11.62 11.65
CA THR A 38 3.75 -11.30 12.89
C THR A 38 4.43 -10.22 13.74
N THR A 39 5.74 -10.02 13.57
CA THR A 39 6.51 -9.03 14.35
C THR A 39 6.36 -7.64 13.75
N HIS A 40 6.31 -6.61 14.60
CA HIS A 40 6.15 -5.23 14.16
C HIS A 40 7.36 -4.76 13.34
N PHE A 41 7.16 -3.85 12.40
CA PHE A 41 8.20 -3.40 11.50
C PHE A 41 9.38 -2.73 12.22
N VAL A 42 9.10 -1.94 13.26
CA VAL A 42 10.13 -1.29 14.11
C VAL A 42 11.01 -2.29 14.85
N GLU A 43 10.52 -3.51 15.05
CA GLU A 43 11.25 -4.62 15.68
C GLU A 43 11.94 -5.53 14.64
N GLY A 44 11.99 -5.10 13.37
CA GLY A 44 12.59 -5.85 12.26
C GLY A 44 11.65 -6.86 11.57
N GLY A 45 10.36 -6.86 11.91
CA GLY A 45 9.35 -7.70 11.29
C GLY A 45 8.69 -7.08 10.05
N ASN A 46 7.42 -7.43 9.81
CA ASN A 46 6.64 -6.98 8.65
C ASN A 46 5.22 -6.50 8.99
N ALA A 47 4.79 -6.62 10.24
CA ALA A 47 3.49 -6.12 10.66
C ALA A 47 3.54 -4.62 10.95
N GLY A 48 2.38 -3.97 10.90
CA GLY A 48 2.21 -2.59 11.34
C GLY A 48 2.69 -1.52 10.35
N ASN A 49 2.72 -0.28 10.85
CA ASN A 49 3.06 0.90 10.07
C ASN A 49 4.56 0.93 9.73
N ARG A 50 4.88 1.32 8.50
CA ARG A 50 6.25 1.48 7.98
C ARG A 50 6.49 2.86 7.38
N GLU A 51 5.55 3.77 7.57
CA GLU A 51 5.55 5.12 6.97
C GLU A 51 5.84 5.02 5.46
N ASP A 52 6.74 5.85 4.95
CA ASP A 52 7.09 5.90 3.52
C ASP A 52 7.76 4.62 2.99
N GLN A 53 8.23 3.74 3.89
CA GLN A 53 8.90 2.49 3.50
C GLN A 53 7.91 1.44 2.97
N ILE A 54 6.60 1.65 3.11
CA ILE A 54 5.58 0.81 2.45
C ILE A 54 5.76 0.78 0.93
N ASN A 55 6.23 1.88 0.33
CA ASN A 55 6.46 1.98 -1.11
C ASN A 55 7.49 0.95 -1.62
N ARG A 56 8.51 0.64 -0.80
CA ARG A 56 9.50 -0.40 -1.14
C ARG A 56 8.87 -1.80 -1.11
N LEU A 57 7.89 -2.04 -0.25
CA LEU A 57 7.16 -3.31 -0.23
C LEU A 57 6.25 -3.45 -1.46
N ILE A 58 5.45 -2.41 -1.77
CA ILE A 58 4.53 -2.42 -2.91
C ILE A 58 5.29 -2.67 -4.23
N ARG A 59 6.45 -2.04 -4.43
CA ARG A 59 7.31 -2.27 -5.62
C ARG A 59 7.78 -3.72 -5.78
N ARG A 60 7.78 -4.53 -4.72
CA ARG A 60 8.14 -5.95 -4.77
C ARG A 60 6.93 -6.85 -5.08
N MET A 61 5.71 -6.30 -4.99
CA MET A 61 4.44 -7.00 -5.16
C MET A 61 3.70 -6.62 -6.46
N ASN A 62 4.31 -5.74 -7.26
CA ASN A 62 3.86 -5.32 -8.59
C ASN A 62 4.73 -5.96 -9.68
#